data_AF-A0A063BKH5-F1
#
_entry.id   AF-A0A063BKH5-F1
#
_cell.length_a   1.000
_cell.length_b   1.000
_cell.length_c   1.000
_cell.angle_alpha   90.00
_cell.angle_beta   90.00
_cell.angle_gamma   90.00
#
_symmetry.space_group_name_H-M   'P 1'
#
loop_
_entity.id
_entity.type
_entity.pdbx_description
1 polymer ?
#
loop_
_entity_poly.entity_id
_entity_poly.type
_entity_poly.pdbx_seq_one_letter_code
_entity_poly.pdbx_strand_id
1 'polypeptide(L)'
;MQRMLDESRSRAWPADVTTSAFRIVFFITVGVGGIVFWLAPHPPMNDLPQHAAQVATLHDLLLGQSPWDRLLRINLFTPYLLGYVLAAALSFVMPVAAALKVLLTLSFYGFVAAYVALRKHFGGDERLDWLCVPGFFGFAYAYGFFSYLVAAPIGMFLLVTARDYAEQPSARRGTVLLLANIALFFCHGLMFVFINAIGGTFLLVRHGGNVRRLAWAIWPYALLVAL
;
A
#
# COMPACT_ATOMS: atom_id res chain seq x y z
N MET A 1 -32.75 -3.28 -27.20
CA MET A 1 -31.61 -3.36 -26.25
C MET A 1 -31.34 -2.06 -25.49
N GLN A 2 -31.44 -0.87 -26.11
CA GLN A 2 -31.31 0.42 -25.40
C GLN A 2 -32.37 0.68 -24.30
N ARG A 3 -33.60 0.18 -24.46
CA ARG A 3 -34.66 0.32 -23.44
C ARG A 3 -34.45 -0.48 -22.15
N MET A 4 -33.65 -1.56 -22.16
CA MET A 4 -33.34 -2.35 -20.95
C MET A 4 -32.18 -1.74 -20.13
N LEU A 5 -31.44 -0.79 -20.69
CA LEU A 5 -30.34 -0.11 -19.98
C LEU A 5 -30.81 1.17 -19.28
N ASP A 6 -32.00 1.67 -19.59
CA ASP A 6 -32.56 2.88 -18.97
C ASP A 6 -33.30 2.59 -17.65
N GLU A 7 -33.84 1.39 -17.47
CA GLU A 7 -34.58 1.02 -16.24
C GLU A 7 -33.67 0.69 -15.05
N SER A 8 -32.36 0.47 -15.25
CA SER A 8 -31.43 0.22 -14.15
C SER A 8 -30.96 1.51 -13.44
N ARG A 9 -31.28 2.68 -13.98
CA ARG A 9 -30.85 3.99 -13.45
C ARG A 9 -31.79 4.61 -12.42
N SER A 10 -32.91 3.96 -12.05
CA SER A 10 -33.97 4.61 -11.26
C SER A 10 -34.06 4.21 -9.78
N ARG A 11 -33.14 3.42 -9.21
CA ARG A 11 -33.07 3.21 -7.74
C ARG A 11 -32.08 4.17 -7.09
N ALA A 12 -32.34 5.47 -7.24
CA ALA A 12 -31.73 6.48 -6.37
C ALA A 12 -32.32 6.30 -4.96
N TRP A 13 -31.59 5.59 -4.10
CA TRP A 13 -31.86 5.51 -2.67
C TRP A 13 -31.74 6.92 -2.05
N PRO A 14 -32.55 7.31 -1.05
CA PRO A 14 -32.52 8.69 -0.52
C PRO A 14 -31.16 8.98 0.13
N ALA A 15 -30.36 9.83 -0.53
CA ALA A 15 -28.91 9.93 -0.34
C ALA A 15 -28.43 11.34 0.05
N ASP A 16 -29.22 12.12 0.79
CA ASP A 16 -28.76 13.46 1.19
C ASP A 16 -28.53 13.61 2.70
N VAL A 17 -29.47 13.19 3.55
CA VAL A 17 -29.31 13.27 5.03
C VAL A 17 -28.49 12.09 5.58
N THR A 18 -28.56 10.94 4.90
CA THR A 18 -27.77 9.73 5.21
C THR A 18 -26.27 9.94 4.97
N THR A 19 -25.89 10.77 4.00
CA THR A 19 -24.51 10.89 3.52
C THR A 19 -23.58 11.62 4.50
N SER A 20 -24.07 12.65 5.20
CA SER A 20 -23.27 13.37 6.20
C SER A 20 -23.05 12.55 7.47
N ALA A 21 -24.12 11.94 8.02
CA ALA A 21 -24.02 11.06 9.17
C ALA A 21 -23.16 9.82 8.85
N PHE A 22 -23.35 9.21 7.68
CA PHE A 22 -22.56 8.08 7.21
C PHE A 22 -21.08 8.39 7.15
N ARG A 23 -20.69 9.57 6.61
CA ARG A 23 -19.30 10.01 6.57
C ARG A 23 -18.74 10.28 7.95
N ILE A 24 -19.51 10.89 8.85
CA ILE A 24 -19.09 11.11 10.24
C ILE A 24 -18.80 9.79 10.93
N VAL A 25 -19.74 8.83 10.86
CA VAL A 25 -19.54 7.50 11.48
C VAL A 25 -18.35 6.80 10.83
N PHE A 26 -18.18 6.86 9.51
CA PHE A 26 -17.01 6.31 8.83
C PHE A 26 -15.70 6.91 9.36
N PHE A 27 -15.59 8.25 9.45
CA PHE A 27 -14.37 8.89 9.96
C PHE A 27 -14.11 8.58 11.44
N ILE A 28 -15.16 8.47 12.26
CA ILE A 28 -15.02 8.01 13.66
C ILE A 28 -14.50 6.57 13.68
N THR A 29 -15.09 5.66 12.89
CA THR A 29 -14.66 4.27 12.79
C THR A 29 -13.21 4.15 12.34
N VAL A 30 -12.80 4.93 11.32
CA VAL A 30 -11.41 5.00 10.88
C VAL A 30 -10.52 5.53 12.00
N GLY A 31 -10.90 6.64 12.65
CA GLY A 31 -10.17 7.20 13.79
C GLY A 31 -9.90 6.15 14.87
N VAL A 32 -10.96 5.46 15.30
CA VAL A 32 -10.90 4.36 16.28
C VAL A 32 -10.04 3.20 15.78
N GLY A 33 -10.17 2.81 14.51
CA GLY A 33 -9.37 1.75 13.90
C GLY A 33 -7.87 1.96 14.03
N GLY A 34 -7.38 3.19 13.82
CA GLY A 34 -5.95 3.50 14.01
C GLY A 34 -5.51 3.49 15.48
N ILE A 35 -6.44 3.70 16.43
CA ILE A 35 -6.14 3.64 17.87
C ILE A 35 -5.98 2.18 18.34
N VAL A 36 -6.56 1.20 17.65
CA VAL A 36 -6.55 -0.22 18.06
C VAL A 36 -5.14 -0.75 18.33
N PHE A 37 -4.13 -0.34 17.55
CA PHE A 37 -2.73 -0.79 17.74
C PHE A 37 -2.15 -0.42 19.11
N TRP A 38 -2.72 0.58 19.78
CA TRP A 38 -2.27 1.11 21.06
C TRP A 38 -3.01 0.52 22.26
N LEU A 39 -4.14 -0.14 22.04
CA LEU A 39 -4.97 -0.73 23.11
C LEU A 39 -4.28 -1.93 23.77
N ALA A 40 -3.63 -2.76 22.97
CA ALA A 40 -2.87 -3.91 23.47
C ALA A 40 -1.39 -3.53 23.64
N PRO A 41 -0.71 -3.97 24.72
CA PRO A 41 0.75 -3.85 24.84
C PRO A 41 1.47 -4.45 23.64
N HIS A 42 0.99 -5.61 23.17
CA HIS A 42 1.46 -6.30 21.98
C HIS A 42 0.27 -6.56 21.04
N PRO A 43 0.27 -5.99 19.82
CA PRO A 43 -0.76 -6.30 18.83
C PRO A 43 -0.79 -7.81 18.54
N PRO A 44 -1.98 -8.41 18.34
CA PRO A 44 -2.14 -9.84 18.08
C PRO A 44 -1.72 -10.18 16.64
N MET A 45 -0.42 -10.10 16.36
CA MET A 45 0.20 -10.27 15.05
C MET A 45 1.34 -11.29 15.18
N ASN A 46 1.22 -12.44 14.50
CA ASN A 46 2.11 -13.59 14.72
C ASN A 46 3.60 -13.28 14.50
N ASP A 47 3.93 -12.62 13.39
CA ASP A 47 5.31 -12.36 12.98
C ASP A 47 5.83 -11.00 13.48
N LEU A 48 4.98 -10.18 14.13
CA LEU A 48 5.38 -8.87 14.62
C LEU A 48 6.55 -8.91 15.62
N PRO A 49 6.64 -9.89 16.56
CA PRO A 49 7.82 -10.03 17.42
C PRO A 49 9.11 -10.26 16.63
N GLN A 50 9.06 -11.00 15.51
CA GLN A 50 10.22 -11.20 14.64
C GLN A 50 10.66 -9.87 13.99
N HIS A 51 9.71 -9.07 13.50
CA HIS A 51 10.02 -7.74 12.97
C HIS A 51 10.61 -6.80 14.04
N ALA A 52 10.08 -6.84 15.26
CA ALA A 52 10.62 -6.08 16.38
C ALA A 52 12.06 -6.48 16.72
N ALA A 53 12.36 -7.78 16.73
CA ALA A 53 13.72 -8.27 16.97
C ALA A 53 14.70 -7.79 15.89
N GLN A 54 14.27 -7.75 14.62
CA GLN A 54 15.10 -7.23 13.52
C GLN A 54 15.39 -5.74 13.65
N VAL A 55 14.39 -4.93 14.04
CA VAL A 55 14.57 -3.49 14.26
C VAL A 55 15.48 -3.22 15.47
N ALA A 56 15.26 -3.93 16.58
CA ALA A 56 16.12 -3.81 17.76
C ALA A 56 17.58 -4.20 17.43
N THR A 57 17.77 -5.31 16.73
CA THR A 57 19.09 -5.75 16.30
C THR A 57 19.76 -4.74 15.37
N LEU A 58 19.02 -4.17 14.40
CA LEU A 58 19.55 -3.14 13.52
C LEU A 58 19.94 -1.88 14.30
N HIS A 59 19.10 -1.43 15.23
CA HIS A 59 19.39 -0.29 16.11
C HIS A 59 20.70 -0.51 16.88
N ASP A 60 20.86 -1.67 17.51
CA ASP A 60 22.06 -1.98 18.29
C ASP A 60 23.31 -2.14 17.40
N LEU A 61 23.16 -2.67 16.18
CA LEU A 61 24.25 -2.73 15.20
C LEU A 61 24.70 -1.33 14.80
N LEU A 62 23.77 -0.40 14.58
CA LEU A 62 24.07 0.99 14.22
C LEU A 62 24.76 1.75 15.37
N LEU A 63 24.48 1.39 16.62
CA LEU A 63 25.15 1.94 17.80
C LEU A 63 26.47 1.24 18.14
N GLY A 64 26.84 0.16 17.43
CA GLY A 64 28.00 -0.67 17.78
C GLY A 64 27.85 -1.40 19.12
N GLN A 65 26.61 -1.65 19.56
CA GLN A 65 26.26 -2.30 20.83
C GLN A 65 25.75 -3.73 20.65
N SER A 66 25.52 -4.16 19.41
CA SER A 66 24.98 -5.50 19.14
C SER A 66 25.98 -6.59 19.52
N PRO A 67 25.59 -7.59 20.33
CA PRO A 67 26.43 -8.75 20.63
C PRO A 67 26.59 -9.70 19.42
N TRP A 68 25.87 -9.41 18.33
CA TRP A 68 25.81 -10.24 17.12
C TRP A 68 26.54 -9.62 15.92
N ASP A 69 27.34 -8.58 16.13
CA ASP A 69 28.10 -7.85 15.10
C ASP A 69 28.99 -8.75 14.23
N ARG A 70 29.50 -9.85 14.78
CA ARG A 70 30.30 -10.85 14.06
C ARG A 70 29.48 -11.86 13.27
N LEU A 71 28.20 -12.02 13.59
CA LEU A 71 27.31 -13.02 12.97
C LEU A 71 26.37 -12.40 11.93
N LEU A 72 26.07 -11.11 12.07
CA LEU A 72 25.09 -10.42 11.26
C LEU A 72 25.73 -9.39 10.35
N ARG A 73 25.09 -9.15 9.21
CA ARG A 73 25.46 -8.10 8.26
C ARG A 73 24.21 -7.33 7.85
N ILE A 74 24.38 -6.04 7.61
CA ILE A 74 23.31 -5.20 7.08
C ILE A 74 23.18 -5.49 5.58
N ASN A 75 22.02 -5.99 5.15
CA ASN A 75 21.69 -6.14 3.74
C ASN A 75 20.73 -5.02 3.30
N LEU A 76 21.27 -4.02 2.59
CA LEU A 76 20.47 -2.92 2.05
C LEU A 76 19.73 -3.32 0.75
N PHE A 77 20.20 -4.34 0.04
CA PHE A 77 19.53 -4.85 -1.15
C PHE A 77 18.51 -5.92 -0.76
N THR A 78 17.38 -5.46 -0.23
CA THR A 78 16.27 -6.30 0.20
C THR A 78 14.95 -5.63 -0.15
N PRO A 79 13.92 -6.39 -0.58
CA PRO A 79 12.67 -5.80 -0.99
C PRO A 79 11.77 -5.41 0.20
N TYR A 80 12.33 -5.22 1.40
CA TYR A 80 11.61 -4.90 2.63
C TYR A 80 12.23 -3.71 3.38
N LEU A 81 13.16 -3.01 2.73
CA LEU A 81 14.03 -2.01 3.34
C LEU A 81 13.25 -0.85 3.99
N LEU A 82 12.23 -0.31 3.32
CA LEU A 82 11.55 0.91 3.79
C LEU A 82 10.98 0.74 5.20
N GLY A 83 10.25 -0.35 5.45
CA GLY A 83 9.60 -0.59 6.75
C GLY A 83 10.62 -0.65 7.90
N TYR A 84 11.75 -1.33 7.68
CA TYR A 84 12.80 -1.45 8.69
C TYR A 84 13.58 -0.15 8.89
N VAL A 85 13.90 0.58 7.82
CA VAL A 85 14.59 1.87 7.93
C VAL A 85 13.75 2.88 8.69
N LEU A 86 12.45 2.98 8.38
CA LEU A 86 11.54 3.86 9.11
C LEU A 86 11.41 3.45 10.59
N ALA A 87 11.25 2.15 10.85
CA ALA A 87 11.11 1.65 12.21
C ALA A 87 12.38 1.87 13.05
N ALA A 88 13.56 1.62 12.46
CA ALA A 88 14.84 1.86 13.11
C ALA A 88 15.10 3.35 13.34
N ALA A 89 14.76 4.22 12.38
CA ALA A 89 14.86 5.67 12.57
C ALA A 89 14.00 6.14 13.76
N LEU A 90 12.77 5.65 13.86
CA LEU A 90 11.89 5.94 14.99
C LEU A 90 12.43 5.35 16.30
N SER A 91 13.07 4.18 16.28
CA SER A 91 13.53 3.53 17.51
C SER A 91 14.64 4.30 18.25
N PHE A 92 15.29 5.28 17.62
CA PHE A 92 16.24 6.18 18.29
C PHE A 92 15.56 7.18 19.25
N VAL A 93 14.26 7.41 19.12
CA VAL A 93 13.52 8.39 19.95
C VAL A 93 12.35 7.77 20.72
N MET A 94 12.03 6.49 20.48
CA MET A 94 10.97 5.77 21.18
C MET A 94 11.27 4.26 21.23
N PRO A 95 10.62 3.50 22.12
CA PRO A 95 10.77 2.04 22.13
C PRO A 95 10.38 1.40 20.78
N VAL A 96 11.06 0.33 20.37
CA VAL A 96 10.77 -0.40 19.12
C VAL A 96 9.30 -0.78 18.97
N ALA A 97 8.65 -1.21 20.07
CA ALA A 97 7.23 -1.53 20.05
C ALA A 97 6.35 -0.31 19.70
N ALA A 98 6.70 0.89 20.17
CA ALA A 98 6.01 2.12 19.82
C ALA A 98 6.28 2.51 18.36
N ALA A 99 7.53 2.39 17.89
CA ALA A 99 7.90 2.66 16.50
C ALA A 99 7.07 1.82 15.51
N LEU A 100 6.93 0.52 15.78
CA LEU A 100 6.10 -0.36 14.95
C LEU A 100 4.61 0.02 14.98
N LYS A 101 4.06 0.35 16.16
CA LYS A 101 2.66 0.80 16.29
C LYS A 101 2.39 2.12 15.55
N VAL A 102 3.33 3.07 15.58
CA VAL A 102 3.25 4.30 14.78
C VAL A 102 3.15 3.96 13.30
N LEU A 103 4.04 3.10 12.80
CA LEU A 103 4.04 2.71 11.40
C LEU A 103 2.77 1.93 11.01
N LEU A 104 2.25 1.05 11.87
CA LEU A 104 0.97 0.38 11.64
C LEU A 104 -0.21 1.38 11.59
N THR A 105 -0.20 2.37 12.48
CA THR A 105 -1.21 3.44 12.52
C THR A 105 -1.20 4.25 11.22
N LEU A 106 -0.01 4.70 10.79
CA LEU A 106 0.17 5.44 9.54
C LEU A 106 -0.19 4.60 8.32
N SER A 107 0.16 3.30 8.35
CA SER A 107 -0.17 2.35 7.28
C SER A 107 -1.67 2.15 7.14
N PHE A 108 -2.40 2.02 8.26
CA PHE A 108 -3.84 1.91 8.27
C PHE A 108 -4.52 3.16 7.70
N TYR A 109 -4.15 4.34 8.16
CA TYR A 109 -4.71 5.59 7.63
C TYR A 109 -4.34 5.81 6.16
N GLY A 110 -3.10 5.52 5.79
CA GLY A 110 -2.65 5.54 4.41
C GLY A 110 -3.45 4.57 3.55
N PHE A 111 -3.74 3.36 4.04
CA PHE A 111 -4.48 2.34 3.31
C PHE A 111 -5.92 2.78 3.06
N VAL A 112 -6.59 3.32 4.09
CA VAL A 112 -7.94 3.90 3.95
C VAL A 112 -7.92 5.05 2.94
N ALA A 113 -6.98 5.98 3.06
CA ALA A 113 -6.85 7.12 2.14
C ALA A 113 -6.60 6.67 0.70
N ALA A 114 -5.71 5.70 0.49
CA ALA A 114 -5.42 5.12 -0.81
C ALA A 114 -6.64 4.41 -1.39
N TYR A 115 -7.37 3.64 -0.59
CA TYR A 115 -8.60 2.97 -1.00
C TYR A 115 -9.66 3.96 -1.50
N VAL A 116 -9.94 5.00 -0.69
CA VAL A 116 -10.89 6.05 -1.05
C VAL A 116 -10.44 6.79 -2.32
N ALA A 117 -9.15 7.07 -2.46
CA ALA A 117 -8.60 7.70 -3.65
C ALA A 117 -8.77 6.82 -4.89
N LEU A 118 -8.48 5.52 -4.80
CA LEU A 118 -8.66 4.57 -5.89
C LEU A 118 -10.12 4.46 -6.29
N ARG A 119 -11.01 4.27 -5.33
CA ARG A 119 -12.45 4.21 -5.59
C ARG A 119 -12.91 5.46 -6.34
N LYS A 120 -12.54 6.66 -5.88
CA LYS A 120 -12.86 7.92 -6.58
C LYS A 120 -12.29 7.95 -7.99
N HIS A 121 -11.03 7.54 -8.16
CA HIS A 121 -10.37 7.50 -9.46
C HIS A 121 -11.07 6.56 -10.46
N PHE A 122 -11.62 5.44 -10.00
CA PHE A 122 -12.39 4.50 -10.82
C PHE A 122 -13.89 4.80 -10.89
N GLY A 123 -14.37 5.87 -10.25
CA GLY A 123 -15.81 6.21 -10.22
C GLY A 123 -16.68 5.22 -9.43
N GLY A 124 -16.10 4.50 -8.46
CA GLY A 124 -16.79 3.50 -7.65
C GLY A 124 -17.74 4.10 -6.60
N ASP A 125 -18.72 3.31 -6.16
CA ASP A 125 -19.72 3.66 -5.13
C ASP A 125 -19.04 3.93 -3.77
N GLU A 126 -19.30 5.09 -3.16
CA GLU A 126 -18.73 5.51 -1.87
C GLU A 126 -19.06 4.55 -0.72
N ARG A 127 -20.09 3.73 -0.84
CA ARG A 127 -20.41 2.70 0.17
C ARG A 127 -19.32 1.64 0.30
N LEU A 128 -18.53 1.44 -0.75
CA LEU A 128 -17.39 0.54 -0.74
C LEU A 128 -16.27 1.02 0.18
N ASP A 129 -16.22 2.31 0.54
CA ASP A 129 -15.22 2.85 1.46
C ASP A 129 -15.24 2.10 2.80
N TRP A 130 -16.38 1.54 3.23
CA TRP A 130 -16.46 0.72 4.45
C TRP A 130 -15.68 -0.59 4.40
N LEU A 131 -15.45 -1.15 3.21
CA LEU A 131 -14.74 -2.44 3.07
C LEU A 131 -13.26 -2.32 3.42
N CYS A 132 -12.67 -1.12 3.32
CA CYS A 132 -11.26 -0.94 3.61
C CYS A 132 -10.93 -1.10 5.09
N VAL A 133 -11.86 -0.77 5.99
CA VAL A 133 -11.63 -0.83 7.43
C VAL A 133 -11.39 -2.28 7.90
N PRO A 134 -12.35 -3.22 7.77
CA PRO A 134 -12.10 -4.62 8.16
C PRO A 134 -11.08 -5.29 7.23
N GLY A 135 -10.98 -4.85 5.97
CA GLY A 135 -10.03 -5.39 5.00
C GLY A 135 -8.56 -5.23 5.45
N PHE A 136 -8.22 -4.13 6.12
CA PHE A 136 -6.87 -3.94 6.66
C PHE A 136 -6.55 -4.96 7.78
N PHE A 137 -7.52 -5.24 8.65
CA PHE A 137 -7.37 -6.17 9.78
C PHE A 137 -7.56 -7.65 9.39
N GLY A 138 -7.40 -7.98 8.11
CA GLY A 138 -7.51 -9.34 7.59
C GLY A 138 -6.26 -10.20 7.82
N PHE A 139 -6.06 -11.17 6.92
CA PHE A 139 -4.99 -12.17 6.99
C PHE A 139 -3.58 -11.55 7.17
N ALA A 140 -3.24 -10.54 6.38
CA ALA A 140 -1.91 -9.91 6.43
C ALA A 140 -1.64 -9.25 7.79
N TYR A 141 -2.66 -8.68 8.42
CA TYR A 141 -2.56 -8.14 9.78
C TYR A 141 -2.39 -9.26 10.81
N ALA A 142 -3.28 -10.26 10.80
CA ALA A 142 -3.24 -11.36 11.76
C ALA A 142 -1.89 -12.13 11.75
N TYR A 143 -1.35 -12.40 10.57
CA TYR A 143 -0.02 -13.02 10.44
C TYR A 143 1.12 -12.07 10.76
N GLY A 144 0.91 -10.77 10.68
CA GLY A 144 1.92 -9.78 11.04
C GLY A 144 2.86 -9.40 9.91
N PHE A 145 2.39 -9.38 8.66
CA PHE A 145 3.18 -8.97 7.49
C PHE A 145 3.45 -7.46 7.50
N PHE A 146 4.33 -7.04 8.40
CA PHE A 146 4.55 -5.64 8.72
C PHE A 146 5.00 -4.81 7.50
N SER A 147 6.02 -5.29 6.78
CA SER A 147 6.52 -4.62 5.57
C SER A 147 5.46 -4.54 4.48
N TYR A 148 4.58 -5.55 4.36
CA TYR A 148 3.44 -5.52 3.43
C TYR A 148 2.45 -4.43 3.82
N LEU A 149 2.06 -4.33 5.10
CA LEU A 149 1.10 -3.32 5.56
C LEU A 149 1.62 -1.91 5.31
N VAL A 150 2.92 -1.67 5.53
CA VAL A 150 3.59 -0.40 5.21
C VAL A 150 3.58 -0.12 3.70
N ALA A 151 3.80 -1.14 2.88
CA ALA A 151 3.85 -1.01 1.42
C ALA A 151 2.47 -0.90 0.75
N ALA A 152 1.43 -1.46 1.35
CA ALA A 152 0.08 -1.52 0.78
C ALA A 152 -0.48 -0.16 0.31
N PRO A 153 -0.48 0.91 1.13
CA PRO A 153 -0.95 2.22 0.66
C PRO A 153 -0.13 2.76 -0.51
N ILE A 154 1.19 2.56 -0.50
CA ILE A 154 2.09 3.00 -1.57
C ILE A 154 1.75 2.26 -2.87
N GLY A 155 1.63 0.93 -2.81
CA GLY A 155 1.27 0.11 -3.95
C GLY A 155 -0.10 0.47 -4.53
N MET A 156 -1.08 0.77 -3.68
CA MET A 156 -2.39 1.23 -4.11
C MET A 156 -2.30 2.56 -4.87
N PHE A 157 -1.66 3.60 -4.33
CA PHE A 157 -1.46 4.85 -5.07
C PHE A 157 -0.71 4.65 -6.40
N LEU A 158 0.23 3.70 -6.45
CA LEU A 158 0.93 3.37 -7.67
C LEU A 158 0.02 2.76 -8.75
N LEU A 159 -1.10 2.11 -8.39
CA LEU A 159 -2.10 1.65 -9.37
C LEU A 159 -2.74 2.83 -10.12
N VAL A 160 -3.00 3.95 -9.45
CA VAL A 160 -3.52 5.16 -10.10
C VAL A 160 -2.50 5.68 -11.12
N THR A 161 -1.23 5.73 -10.73
CA THR A 161 -0.15 6.14 -11.63
C THR A 161 0.01 5.20 -12.83
N ALA A 162 -0.08 3.88 -12.59
CA ALA A 162 -0.02 2.86 -13.64
C ALA A 162 -1.21 2.98 -14.61
N ARG A 163 -2.41 3.25 -14.08
CA ARG A 163 -3.63 3.49 -14.87
C ARG A 163 -3.52 4.74 -15.73
N ASP A 164 -3.07 5.85 -15.15
CA ASP A 164 -2.85 7.12 -15.85
C ASP A 164 -1.78 7.01 -16.94
N TYR A 165 -0.73 6.24 -16.68
CA TYR A 165 0.29 5.93 -17.68
C TYR A 165 -0.29 5.11 -18.83
N ALA A 166 -1.09 4.08 -18.52
CA ALA A 166 -1.73 3.26 -19.54
C ALA A 166 -2.70 4.09 -20.41
N GLU A 167 -3.43 5.06 -19.84
CA GLU A 167 -4.31 5.93 -20.63
C GLU A 167 -3.57 6.91 -21.53
N GLN A 168 -2.54 7.58 -21.00
CA GLN A 168 -1.77 8.57 -21.77
C GLN A 168 -0.27 8.33 -21.61
N PRO A 169 0.29 7.32 -22.30
CA PRO A 169 1.70 7.02 -22.25
C PRO A 169 2.55 8.22 -22.67
N SER A 170 3.52 8.61 -21.84
CA SER A 170 4.51 9.65 -22.12
C SER A 170 5.83 9.31 -21.43
N ALA A 171 6.96 9.83 -21.92
CA ALA A 171 8.27 9.58 -21.30
C ALA A 171 8.27 10.03 -19.82
N ARG A 172 7.75 11.24 -19.54
CA ARG A 172 7.64 11.77 -18.17
C ARG A 172 6.86 10.84 -17.23
N ARG A 173 5.65 10.40 -17.64
CA ARG A 173 4.85 9.50 -16.80
C ARG A 173 5.51 8.12 -16.66
N GLY A 174 6.19 7.63 -17.70
CA GLY A 174 6.95 6.39 -17.65
C GLY A 174 8.12 6.45 -16.67
N THR A 175 8.88 7.56 -16.64
CA THR A 175 9.93 7.78 -15.65
C THR A 175 9.39 7.83 -14.22
N VAL A 176 8.28 8.54 -13.99
CA VAL A 176 7.63 8.57 -12.67
C VAL A 176 7.20 7.15 -12.24
N LEU A 177 6.57 6.40 -13.15
CA LEU A 177 6.16 5.03 -12.89
C LEU A 177 7.34 4.11 -12.59
N LEU A 178 8.44 4.22 -13.35
CA LEU A 178 9.67 3.46 -13.12
C LEU A 178 10.25 3.73 -11.73
N LEU A 179 10.47 5.01 -11.40
CA LEU A 179 11.08 5.40 -10.12
C LEU A 179 10.19 5.02 -8.93
N ALA A 180 8.88 5.19 -9.06
CA ALA A 180 7.94 4.78 -8.01
C ALA A 180 7.89 3.25 -7.84
N ASN A 181 8.08 2.47 -8.91
CA ASN A 181 8.20 1.02 -8.82
C ASN A 181 9.54 0.57 -8.21
N ILE A 182 10.65 1.24 -8.50
CA ILE A 182 11.92 1.00 -7.82
C ILE A 182 11.75 1.25 -6.31
N ALA A 183 11.09 2.34 -5.92
CA ALA A 183 10.77 2.59 -4.52
C ALA A 183 9.88 1.48 -3.93
N LEU A 184 8.84 1.05 -4.65
CA LEU A 184 7.95 -0.04 -4.21
C LEU A 184 8.67 -1.37 -4.05
N PHE A 185 9.65 -1.69 -4.91
CA PHE A 185 10.50 -2.86 -4.77
C PHE A 185 11.17 -2.87 -3.39
N PHE A 186 11.77 -1.76 -2.96
CA PHE A 186 12.36 -1.62 -1.62
C PHE A 186 11.33 -1.53 -0.49
N CYS A 187 10.03 -1.44 -0.78
CA CYS A 187 8.97 -1.51 0.23
C CYS A 187 8.52 -2.95 0.48
N HIS A 188 8.12 -3.65 -0.60
CA HIS A 188 7.66 -5.04 -0.52
C HIS A 188 7.69 -5.75 -1.88
N GLY A 189 8.49 -6.81 -2.01
CA GLY A 189 8.72 -7.53 -3.27
C GLY A 189 7.46 -8.10 -3.90
N LEU A 190 6.59 -8.75 -3.12
CA LEU A 190 5.34 -9.31 -3.66
C LEU A 190 4.36 -8.21 -4.12
N MET A 191 4.34 -7.07 -3.42
CA MET A 191 3.48 -5.95 -3.81
C MET A 191 3.98 -5.37 -5.13
N PHE A 192 5.30 -5.18 -5.26
CA PHE A 192 5.94 -4.81 -6.51
C PHE A 192 5.51 -5.72 -7.67
N VAL A 193 5.58 -7.04 -7.52
CA VAL A 193 5.13 -7.98 -8.57
C VAL A 193 3.65 -7.79 -8.91
N PHE A 194 2.76 -7.73 -7.92
CA PHE A 194 1.32 -7.56 -8.16
C PHE A 194 0.98 -6.23 -8.84
N ILE A 195 1.57 -5.13 -8.40
CA ILE A 195 1.31 -3.81 -8.99
C ILE A 195 1.82 -3.76 -10.44
N ASN A 196 2.99 -4.34 -10.74
CA ASN A 196 3.49 -4.41 -12.11
C ASN A 196 2.63 -5.32 -13.00
N ALA A 197 2.14 -6.45 -12.47
CA ALA A 197 1.22 -7.31 -13.21
C ALA A 197 -0.07 -6.57 -13.57
N ILE A 198 -0.72 -5.92 -12.59
CA ILE A 198 -1.95 -5.15 -12.82
C ILE A 198 -1.71 -3.98 -13.78
N GLY A 199 -0.61 -3.23 -13.58
CA GLY A 199 -0.23 -2.12 -14.44
C GLY A 199 0.06 -2.54 -15.88
N GLY A 200 0.75 -3.67 -16.06
CA GLY A 200 0.96 -4.30 -17.36
C GLY A 200 -0.35 -4.71 -18.02
N THR A 201 -1.31 -5.28 -17.26
CA THR A 201 -2.65 -5.57 -17.76
C THR A 201 -3.39 -4.31 -18.20
N PHE A 202 -3.32 -3.20 -17.46
CA PHE A 202 -3.91 -1.93 -17.92
C PHE A 202 -3.35 -1.50 -19.28
N LEU A 203 -2.03 -1.64 -19.48
CA LEU A 203 -1.38 -1.30 -20.75
C LEU A 203 -1.83 -2.23 -21.89
N LEU A 204 -1.88 -3.54 -21.63
CA LEU A 204 -2.33 -4.55 -22.59
C LEU A 204 -3.80 -4.34 -23.00
N VAL A 205 -4.69 -4.11 -22.05
CA VAL A 205 -6.10 -3.86 -22.34
C VAL A 205 -6.27 -2.57 -23.15
N ARG A 206 -5.50 -1.53 -22.83
CA ARG A 206 -5.63 -0.22 -23.48
C ARG A 206 -5.02 -0.18 -24.89
N HIS A 207 -3.88 -0.83 -25.10
CA HIS A 207 -3.08 -0.72 -26.34
C HIS A 207 -2.81 -2.05 -27.05
N GLY A 208 -3.40 -3.17 -26.61
CA GLY A 208 -3.14 -4.51 -27.17
C GLY A 208 -3.44 -4.63 -28.68
N GLY A 209 -4.40 -3.85 -29.19
CA GLY A 209 -4.68 -3.77 -30.63
C GLY A 209 -3.65 -2.94 -31.44
N ASN A 210 -2.72 -2.25 -30.79
CA ASN A 210 -1.69 -1.42 -31.42
C ASN A 210 -0.30 -1.79 -30.90
N VAL A 211 0.28 -2.83 -31.51
CA VAL A 211 1.58 -3.41 -31.12
C VAL A 211 2.70 -2.37 -31.08
N ARG A 212 2.74 -1.42 -32.03
CA ARG A 212 3.76 -0.36 -32.04
C ARG A 212 3.66 0.53 -30.81
N ARG A 213 2.45 0.94 -30.44
CA ARG A 213 2.22 1.77 -29.25
C ARG A 213 2.49 1.01 -27.96
N LEU A 214 2.10 -0.26 -27.91
CA LEU A 214 2.39 -1.14 -26.78
C LEU A 214 3.89 -1.36 -26.58
N ALA A 215 4.62 -1.69 -27.65
CA ALA A 215 6.07 -1.89 -27.62
C ALA A 215 6.81 -0.63 -27.17
N TRP A 216 6.34 0.54 -27.56
CA TRP A 216 6.90 1.80 -27.06
C TRP A 216 6.56 2.02 -25.58
N ALA A 217 5.34 1.74 -25.14
CA ALA A 217 4.90 2.04 -23.77
C ALA A 217 5.34 1.00 -22.71
N ILE A 218 5.89 -0.15 -23.10
CA ILE A 218 6.26 -1.20 -22.14
C ILE A 218 7.59 -0.93 -21.41
N TRP A 219 8.39 0.02 -21.89
CA TRP A 219 9.76 0.24 -21.41
C TRP A 219 9.91 0.40 -19.88
N PRO A 220 9.00 1.08 -19.13
CA PRO A 220 9.15 1.20 -17.69
C PRO A 220 9.07 -0.17 -17.01
N TYR A 221 8.16 -1.03 -17.45
CA TYR A 221 7.99 -2.38 -16.93
C TYR A 221 9.14 -3.31 -17.35
N ALA A 222 9.63 -3.17 -18.59
CA ALA A 222 10.74 -3.98 -19.09
C ALA A 222 12.04 -3.75 -18.29
N LEU A 223 12.34 -2.50 -17.92
CA LEU A 223 13.51 -2.19 -17.10
C LEU A 223 13.42 -2.75 -15.68
N LEU A 224 12.21 -2.92 -15.16
CA LEU A 224 11.97 -3.44 -13.81
C LEU A 224 12.18 -4.95 -13.69
N VAL A 225 12.25 -5.70 -14.80
CA VAL A 225 12.53 -7.15 -14.80
C VAL A 225 13.94 -7.46 -14.26
N ALA A 226 14.84 -6.48 -14.28
CA ALA A 226 16.20 -6.63 -13.77
C ALA A 226 16.33 -6.48 -12.23
N LEU A 227 15.23 -6.18 -11.52
CA LEU A 227 15.16 -6.02 -10.06
C LEU A 227 14.55 -7.27 -9.41
#